data_AF-A0A963H5N6-F1
#
_entry.id   AF-A0A963H5N6-F1
#
_cell.length_a   1.000
_cell.length_b   1.000
_cell.length_c   1.000
_cell.angle_alpha   90.00
_cell.angle_beta   90.00
_cell.angle_gamma   90.00
#
_symmetry.space_group_name_H-M   'P 1'
#
loop_
_entity.id
_entity.type
_entity.pdbx_description
1 polymer ?
#
loop_
_entity_poly.entity_id
_entity_poly.type
_entity_poly.pdbx_seq_one_letter_code
_entity_poly.pdbx_strand_id
1 'polypeptide(L)'
;MRTQLEVRFGGHSIAGLKAVNQDAFAAHLPDGADRDLKGAAAVICDGVSSAADSEIASQTAVTGFINDYFSTPPTWSVRKAASQVMSGLNAWIHRQNAARHGTRDSLLTTFSAAVVKSNTLHVFHAGDSRIWHLRGSQLECLTRDHVISEGGREFLARALGADSHLEVDYAKRELEVGDRILLTTDGVHGVLDSRRIRQ
;
A
#
# COMPACT_ATOMS: atom_id res chain seq x y z
N MET A 1 27.66 19.08 -7.62
CA MET A 1 27.08 17.73 -7.65
C MET A 1 25.74 17.79 -6.94
N ARG A 2 24.63 17.45 -7.61
CA ARG A 2 23.34 17.29 -6.93
C ARG A 2 23.38 15.96 -6.18
N THR A 3 23.34 16.00 -4.86
CA THR A 3 23.16 14.81 -4.02
C THR A 3 21.74 14.31 -4.26
N GLN A 4 21.60 13.29 -5.11
CA GLN A 4 20.32 12.65 -5.38
C GLN A 4 20.12 11.50 -4.40
N LEU A 5 18.92 11.39 -3.84
CA LEU A 5 18.60 10.31 -2.92
C LEU A 5 18.53 8.99 -3.72
N GLU A 6 19.30 8.00 -3.29
CA GLU A 6 19.29 6.65 -3.86
C GLU A 6 18.36 5.78 -3.02
N VAL A 7 17.34 5.21 -3.67
CA VAL A 7 16.37 4.32 -3.02
C VAL A 7 16.69 2.89 -3.45
N ARG A 8 16.71 1.98 -2.48
CA ARG A 8 16.85 0.54 -2.71
C ARG A 8 15.65 -0.17 -2.13
N PHE A 9 15.23 -1.24 -2.81
CA PHE A 9 14.09 -2.05 -2.40
C PHE A 9 14.52 -3.45 -2.04
N GLY A 10 13.77 -4.03 -1.11
CA GLY A 10 13.77 -5.46 -0.80
C GLY A 10 12.36 -5.82 -0.35
N GLY A 11 11.97 -7.07 -0.56
CA GLY A 11 10.64 -7.52 -0.19
C GLY A 11 10.57 -9.03 -0.15
N HIS A 12 9.66 -9.53 0.66
CA HIS A 12 9.39 -10.96 0.81
C HIS A 12 7.91 -11.14 1.14
N SER A 13 7.30 -12.19 0.59
CA SER A 13 5.92 -12.55 0.88
C SER A 13 5.76 -14.06 0.77
N ILE A 14 5.03 -14.65 1.71
CA ILE A 14 4.76 -16.09 1.81
C ILE A 14 3.32 -16.29 2.25
N ALA A 15 2.71 -17.41 1.83
CA ALA A 15 1.33 -17.74 2.20
C ALA A 15 1.15 -18.02 3.71
N GLY A 16 2.24 -18.33 4.42
CA GLY A 16 2.20 -18.70 5.83
C GLY A 16 1.40 -19.99 6.04
N LEU A 17 0.31 -19.90 6.81
CA LEU A 17 -0.58 -21.03 7.12
C LEU A 17 -1.66 -21.26 6.05
N LYS A 18 -1.88 -20.30 5.14
CA LYS A 18 -2.90 -20.40 4.09
C LYS A 18 -2.35 -21.21 2.91
N ALA A 19 -3.25 -21.81 2.12
CA ALA A 19 -2.89 -22.51 0.90
C ALA A 19 -2.45 -21.56 -0.23
N VAL A 20 -3.04 -20.36 -0.28
CA VAL A 20 -2.77 -19.33 -1.28
C VAL A 20 -2.28 -18.08 -0.58
N ASN A 21 -1.24 -17.45 -1.14
CA ASN A 21 -0.78 -16.15 -0.70
C ASN A 21 -1.66 -15.06 -1.30
N GLN A 22 -2.42 -14.38 -0.45
CA GLN A 22 -3.34 -13.31 -0.84
C GLN A 22 -2.70 -11.92 -0.72
N ASP A 23 -1.46 -11.86 -0.24
CA ASP A 23 -0.67 -10.64 -0.13
C ASP A 23 0.02 -10.37 -1.47
N ALA A 24 0.08 -9.10 -1.85
CA ALA A 24 0.85 -8.65 -3.00
C ALA A 24 1.65 -7.40 -2.64
N PHE A 25 2.85 -7.28 -3.20
CA PHE A 25 3.63 -6.05 -3.13
C PHE A 25 4.34 -5.79 -4.45
N ALA A 26 4.58 -4.51 -4.74
CA ALA A 26 5.36 -4.09 -5.88
C ALA A 26 6.18 -2.86 -5.52
N ALA A 27 7.37 -2.74 -6.12
CA ALA A 27 8.20 -1.55 -5.99
C ALA A 27 8.80 -1.20 -7.34
N HIS A 28 8.89 0.10 -7.63
CA HIS A 28 9.42 0.60 -8.89
C HIS A 28 10.22 1.89 -8.66
N LEU A 29 11.43 1.89 -9.21
CA LEU A 29 12.27 3.07 -9.39
C LEU A 29 12.45 3.23 -10.90
N PRO A 30 11.83 4.24 -11.53
CA PRO A 30 12.03 4.49 -12.95
C PRO A 30 13.42 5.08 -13.21
N ASP A 31 13.85 5.01 -14.46
CA ASP A 31 15.08 5.64 -14.95
C ASP A 31 14.83 7.03 -15.53
N GLY A 32 15.90 7.79 -15.75
CA GLY A 32 15.86 9.05 -16.50
C GLY A 32 14.95 10.11 -15.87
N ALA A 33 14.20 10.83 -16.72
CA ALA A 33 13.39 11.98 -16.31
C ALA A 33 12.24 11.60 -15.37
N ASP A 34 11.68 10.39 -15.50
CA ASP A 34 10.58 9.93 -14.65
C ASP A 34 11.03 9.75 -13.20
N ARG A 35 12.30 9.41 -12.97
CA ARG A 35 12.88 9.39 -11.62
C ARG A 35 12.77 10.74 -10.92
N ASP A 36 13.09 11.81 -11.64
CA ASP A 36 13.06 13.16 -11.08
C ASP A 36 11.63 13.69 -10.94
N LEU A 37 10.76 13.35 -11.90
CA LEU A 37 9.38 13.86 -11.95
C LEU A 37 8.42 13.07 -11.04
N LYS A 38 8.64 11.76 -10.86
CA LYS A 38 7.71 10.86 -10.16
C LYS A 38 8.30 10.25 -8.90
N GLY A 39 9.62 10.15 -8.79
CA GLY A 39 10.28 9.50 -7.67
C GLY A 39 10.22 7.97 -7.76
N ALA A 40 10.39 7.31 -6.62
CA ALA A 40 10.27 5.87 -6.48
C ALA A 40 8.98 5.52 -5.73
N ALA A 41 8.36 4.38 -6.01
CA ALA A 41 7.13 3.95 -5.36
C ALA A 41 7.24 2.50 -4.87
N ALA A 42 6.65 2.21 -3.71
CA ALA A 42 6.44 0.87 -3.19
C ALA A 42 5.00 0.76 -2.67
N VAL A 43 4.36 -0.37 -2.91
CA VAL A 43 2.97 -0.65 -2.52
C VAL A 43 2.88 -2.04 -1.93
N ILE A 44 2.09 -2.20 -0.87
CA ILE A 44 1.67 -3.50 -0.32
C ILE A 44 0.15 -3.53 -0.18
N CYS A 45 -0.42 -4.70 -0.43
CA CYS A 45 -1.85 -4.96 -0.37
C CYS A 45 -2.07 -6.36 0.22
N ASP A 46 -3.05 -6.50 1.09
CA ASP A 46 -3.49 -7.76 1.72
C ASP A 46 -4.93 -8.06 1.28
N GLY A 47 -5.10 -9.15 0.53
CA GLY A 47 -6.40 -9.59 0.03
C GLY A 47 -7.25 -10.20 1.16
N VAL A 48 -8.46 -9.67 1.37
CA VAL A 48 -9.33 -10.08 2.46
C VAL A 48 -9.78 -11.53 2.28
N SER A 49 -9.36 -12.40 3.21
CA SER A 49 -9.48 -13.87 3.13
C SER A 49 -10.91 -14.45 3.07
N SER A 50 -11.95 -13.63 3.21
CA SER A 50 -13.34 -14.09 3.13
C SER A 50 -13.80 -14.41 1.71
N ALA A 51 -13.02 -14.03 0.68
CA ALA A 51 -13.32 -14.26 -0.72
C ALA A 51 -12.32 -15.24 -1.36
N ALA A 52 -12.79 -16.12 -2.24
CA ALA A 52 -11.96 -17.13 -2.90
C ALA A 52 -10.89 -16.55 -3.84
N ASP A 53 -11.10 -15.32 -4.33
CA ASP A 53 -10.28 -14.65 -5.35
C ASP A 53 -9.59 -13.37 -4.80
N SER A 54 -9.34 -13.27 -3.49
CA SER A 54 -8.83 -12.02 -2.90
C SER A 54 -7.40 -11.68 -3.33
N GLU A 55 -6.61 -12.67 -3.79
CA GLU A 55 -5.30 -12.44 -4.41
C GLU A 55 -5.41 -11.67 -5.72
N ILE A 56 -6.52 -11.80 -6.45
CA ILE A 56 -6.76 -11.01 -7.67
C ILE A 56 -6.89 -9.53 -7.28
N ALA A 57 -7.56 -9.23 -6.16
CA ALA A 57 -7.74 -7.86 -5.68
C ALA A 57 -6.39 -7.21 -5.32
N SER A 58 -5.58 -7.88 -4.50
CA SER A 58 -4.28 -7.35 -4.08
C SER A 58 -3.30 -7.22 -5.24
N GLN A 59 -3.20 -8.22 -6.13
CA GLN A 59 -2.34 -8.16 -7.32
C GLN A 59 -2.75 -7.06 -8.29
N THR A 60 -4.06 -6.89 -8.52
CA THR A 60 -4.58 -5.82 -9.37
C THR A 60 -4.25 -4.46 -8.78
N ALA A 61 -4.42 -4.28 -7.47
CA ALA A 61 -4.16 -3.03 -6.79
C ALA A 61 -2.68 -2.62 -6.88
N VAL A 62 -1.73 -3.52 -6.59
CA VAL A 62 -0.29 -3.17 -6.64
C VAL A 62 0.20 -2.93 -8.06
N THR A 63 -0.21 -3.77 -9.01
CA THR A 63 0.24 -3.68 -10.41
C THR A 63 -0.37 -2.46 -11.08
N GLY A 64 -1.68 -2.26 -10.89
CA GLY A 64 -2.40 -1.10 -11.42
C GLY A 64 -1.87 0.20 -10.86
N PHE A 65 -1.58 0.27 -9.55
CA PHE A 65 -1.05 1.50 -8.97
C PHE A 65 0.31 1.87 -9.54
N ILE A 66 1.24 0.92 -9.62
CA ILE A 66 2.57 1.17 -10.18
C ILE A 66 2.43 1.65 -11.63
N ASN A 67 1.73 0.90 -12.49
CA ASN A 67 1.61 1.26 -13.90
C ASN A 67 0.97 2.64 -14.11
N ASP A 68 -0.15 2.90 -13.44
CA ASP A 68 -0.93 4.11 -13.67
C ASP A 68 -0.28 5.33 -13.02
N TYR A 69 0.35 5.19 -11.85
CA TYR A 69 1.04 6.28 -11.15
C TYR A 69 2.14 6.89 -12.03
N PHE A 70 3.01 6.06 -12.60
CA PHE A 70 4.09 6.51 -13.48
C PHE A 70 3.58 7.03 -14.82
N SER A 71 2.40 6.60 -15.26
CA SER A 71 1.74 7.09 -16.48
C SER A 71 0.96 8.40 -16.30
N THR A 72 0.82 8.91 -15.07
CA THR A 72 0.09 10.17 -14.83
C THR A 72 0.81 11.40 -15.41
N PRO A 73 0.10 12.52 -15.67
CA PRO A 73 0.74 13.74 -16.16
C PRO A 73 1.88 14.23 -15.23
N PRO A 74 3.04 14.67 -15.77
CA PRO A 74 4.19 15.08 -14.96
C PRO A 74 3.93 16.37 -14.15
N THR A 75 2.93 17.15 -14.54
CA THR A 75 2.51 18.37 -13.84
C THR A 75 1.73 18.09 -12.55
N TRP A 76 1.30 16.85 -12.32
CA TRP A 76 0.56 16.50 -11.11
C TRP A 76 1.48 16.31 -9.91
N SER A 77 1.04 16.80 -8.75
CA SER A 77 1.70 16.48 -7.49
C SER A 77 1.55 14.99 -7.18
N VAL A 78 2.49 14.43 -6.40
CA VAL A 78 2.44 13.03 -5.96
C VAL A 78 1.08 12.68 -5.35
N ARG A 79 0.56 13.55 -4.46
CA ARG A 79 -0.75 13.38 -3.85
C ARG A 79 -1.86 13.29 -4.88
N LYS A 80 -1.91 14.21 -5.85
CA LYS A 80 -2.95 14.22 -6.88
C LYS A 80 -2.87 12.96 -7.76
N ALA A 81 -1.67 12.60 -8.20
CA ALA A 81 -1.45 11.41 -9.02
C ALA A 81 -1.90 10.13 -8.31
N ALA A 82 -1.39 9.88 -7.10
CA ALA A 82 -1.75 8.71 -6.33
C ALA A 82 -3.25 8.66 -6.02
N SER A 83 -3.86 9.77 -5.56
CA SER A 83 -5.30 9.80 -5.25
C SER A 83 -6.19 9.52 -6.46
N GLN A 84 -5.84 10.03 -7.66
CA GLN A 84 -6.59 9.76 -8.89
C GLN A 84 -6.47 8.29 -9.31
N VAL A 85 -5.27 7.73 -9.24
CA VAL A 85 -5.03 6.31 -9.54
C VAL A 85 -5.79 5.41 -8.58
N MET A 86 -5.69 5.66 -7.27
CA MET A 86 -6.41 4.88 -6.26
C MET A 86 -7.93 4.96 -6.43
N SER A 87 -8.46 6.14 -6.78
CA SER A 87 -9.89 6.30 -7.06
C SER A 87 -10.33 5.50 -8.29
N GLY A 88 -9.51 5.50 -9.35
CA GLY A 88 -9.76 4.70 -10.56
C GLY A 88 -9.74 3.19 -10.28
N LEU A 89 -8.73 2.72 -9.55
CA LEU A 89 -8.60 1.33 -9.13
C LEU A 89 -9.79 0.90 -8.26
N ASN A 90 -10.17 1.72 -7.28
CA ASN A 90 -11.32 1.45 -6.43
C ASN A 90 -12.61 1.35 -7.25
N ALA A 91 -12.86 2.31 -8.15
CA ALA A 91 -14.06 2.31 -8.99
C ALA A 91 -14.13 1.07 -9.89
N TRP A 92 -12.99 0.63 -10.42
CA TRP A 92 -12.91 -0.58 -11.22
C TRP A 92 -13.20 -1.83 -10.37
N ILE A 93 -12.53 -2.01 -9.23
CA ILE A 93 -12.75 -3.17 -8.35
C ILE A 93 -14.18 -3.20 -7.81
N HIS A 94 -14.72 -2.07 -7.36
CA HIS A 94 -16.09 -1.96 -6.88
C HIS A 94 -17.12 -2.33 -7.97
N ARG A 95 -16.90 -1.91 -9.24
CA ARG A 95 -17.75 -2.32 -10.36
C ARG A 95 -17.67 -3.83 -10.63
N GLN A 96 -16.47 -4.39 -10.51
CA GLN A 96 -16.26 -5.83 -10.65
C GLN A 96 -16.97 -6.64 -9.55
N ASN A 97 -17.10 -6.08 -8.34
CA ASN A 97 -17.88 -6.67 -7.25
C ASN A 97 -19.38 -6.61 -7.52
N ALA A 98 -19.89 -5.52 -8.10
CA ALA A 98 -21.29 -5.45 -8.52
C ALA A 98 -21.62 -6.50 -9.59
N ALA A 99 -20.73 -6.79 -10.54
CA ALA A 99 -20.94 -7.86 -11.51
C ALA A 99 -20.99 -9.27 -10.88
N ARG A 100 -20.47 -9.44 -9.66
CA ARG A 100 -20.41 -10.69 -8.90
C ARG A 100 -21.55 -10.83 -7.87
N HIS A 101 -22.61 -10.02 -7.96
CA HIS A 101 -23.73 -9.99 -7.00
C HIS A 101 -24.22 -11.40 -6.58
N GLY A 102 -24.21 -11.67 -5.27
CA GLY A 102 -24.77 -12.88 -4.67
C GLY A 102 -23.75 -13.98 -4.33
N THR A 103 -22.47 -13.83 -4.67
CA THR A 103 -21.41 -14.76 -4.25
C THR A 103 -20.60 -14.20 -3.07
N ARG A 104 -19.92 -15.07 -2.32
CA ARG A 104 -18.98 -14.66 -1.25
C ARG A 104 -17.65 -14.13 -1.81
N ASP A 105 -17.55 -13.95 -3.13
CA ASP A 105 -16.28 -13.75 -3.85
C ASP A 105 -16.05 -12.27 -4.20
N SER A 106 -16.36 -11.36 -3.27
CA SER A 106 -16.08 -9.94 -3.48
C SER A 106 -14.57 -9.68 -3.42
N LEU A 107 -14.05 -8.99 -4.42
CA LEU A 107 -12.66 -8.56 -4.52
C LEU A 107 -12.41 -7.40 -3.55
N LEU A 108 -11.76 -7.68 -2.43
CA LEU A 108 -11.44 -6.71 -1.39
C LEU A 108 -9.98 -6.84 -0.99
N THR A 109 -9.30 -5.71 -0.82
CA THR A 109 -7.90 -5.69 -0.39
C THR A 109 -7.60 -4.44 0.41
N THR A 110 -6.65 -4.53 1.34
CA THR A 110 -5.99 -3.34 1.89
C THR A 110 -5.18 -2.64 0.80
N PHE A 111 -4.80 -1.39 1.06
CA PHE A 111 -3.91 -0.62 0.20
C PHE A 111 -3.00 0.25 1.05
N SER A 112 -1.68 0.07 0.91
CA SER A 112 -0.68 0.94 1.54
C SER A 112 0.45 1.24 0.58
N ALA A 113 0.68 2.51 0.27
CA ALA A 113 1.72 2.96 -0.66
C ALA A 113 2.65 4.00 -0.04
N ALA A 114 3.94 3.87 -0.35
CA ALA A 114 5.01 4.79 -0.05
C ALA A 114 5.61 5.31 -1.36
N VAL A 115 5.54 6.62 -1.58
CA VAL A 115 6.17 7.28 -2.74
C VAL A 115 7.26 8.22 -2.24
N VAL A 116 8.50 7.98 -2.66
CA VAL A 116 9.66 8.79 -2.33
C VAL A 116 10.00 9.68 -3.52
N LYS A 117 9.75 10.99 -3.41
CA LYS A 117 10.11 11.97 -4.43
C LYS A 117 11.02 13.03 -3.81
N SER A 118 12.17 13.27 -4.44
CA SER A 118 13.24 14.10 -3.88
C SER A 118 13.67 13.58 -2.50
N ASN A 119 13.45 14.34 -1.43
CA ASN A 119 13.66 13.95 -0.04
C ASN A 119 12.35 13.80 0.75
N THR A 120 11.21 13.65 0.07
CA THR A 120 9.90 13.56 0.72
C THR A 120 9.32 12.16 0.52
N LEU A 121 8.96 11.52 1.64
CA LEU A 121 8.10 10.35 1.68
C LEU A 121 6.64 10.82 1.68
N HIS A 122 5.85 10.26 0.77
CA HIS A 122 4.40 10.38 0.72
C HIS A 122 3.78 9.02 1.05
N VAL A 123 2.90 8.99 2.05
CA VAL A 123 2.23 7.78 2.53
C VAL A 123 0.75 7.86 2.18
N PHE A 124 0.21 6.79 1.60
CA PHE A 124 -1.21 6.61 1.28
C PHE A 124 -1.67 5.30 1.89
N HIS A 125 -2.81 5.30 2.59
CA HIS A 125 -3.21 4.13 3.36
C HIS A 125 -4.73 3.95 3.46
N ALA A 126 -5.18 2.71 3.27
CA ALA A 126 -6.53 2.23 3.55
C ALA A 126 -6.49 0.74 3.92
N GLY A 127 -6.70 0.41 5.19
CA GLY A 127 -6.79 -0.97 5.68
C GLY A 127 -6.09 -1.09 7.02
N ASP A 128 -5.49 -2.24 7.29
CA ASP A 128 -4.71 -2.51 8.51
C ASP A 128 -3.24 -2.85 8.21
N SER A 129 -2.84 -2.86 6.94
CA SER A 129 -1.42 -2.90 6.58
C SER A 129 -0.70 -1.64 7.09
N ARG A 130 0.55 -1.77 7.53
CA ARG A 130 1.28 -0.68 8.19
C ARG A 130 2.49 -0.20 7.41
N ILE A 131 2.72 1.11 7.46
CA ILE A 131 3.94 1.75 6.96
C ILE A 131 4.72 2.31 8.15
N TRP A 132 5.97 1.88 8.29
CA TRP A 132 6.86 2.27 9.37
C TRP A 132 8.02 3.11 8.83
N HIS A 133 8.43 4.10 9.61
CA HIS A 133 9.63 4.90 9.37
C HIS A 133 10.63 4.62 10.48
N LEU A 134 11.81 4.15 10.09
CA LEU A 134 12.94 3.92 10.98
C LEU A 134 14.04 4.94 10.69
N ARG A 135 14.31 5.80 11.67
CA ARG A 135 15.44 6.74 11.67
C ARG A 135 16.34 6.44 12.86
N GLY A 136 17.58 6.04 12.58
CA GLY A 136 18.50 5.55 13.63
C GLY A 136 17.87 4.39 14.40
N SER A 137 17.52 4.62 15.67
CA SER A 137 16.88 3.63 16.55
C SER A 137 15.39 3.90 16.82
N GLN A 138 14.80 4.90 16.17
CA GLN A 138 13.40 5.29 16.36
C GLN A 138 12.54 4.70 15.26
N LEU A 139 11.60 3.82 15.64
CA LEU A 139 10.61 3.22 14.75
C LEU A 139 9.26 3.90 15.01
N GLU A 140 8.73 4.61 14.02
CA GLU A 140 7.42 5.27 14.04
C GLU A 140 6.47 4.54 13.09
N CYS A 141 5.25 4.22 13.54
CA CYS A 141 4.17 3.79 12.64
C CYS A 141 3.51 5.03 12.04
N LEU A 142 3.51 5.14 10.72
CA LEU A 142 2.96 6.30 10.00
C LEU A 142 1.48 6.13 9.63
N THR A 143 0.95 4.93 9.77
CA THR A 143 -0.44 4.57 9.45
C THR A 143 -1.20 4.21 10.72
N ARG A 144 -2.54 4.29 10.64
CA ARG A 144 -3.45 3.83 11.68
C ARG A 144 -4.39 2.81 11.06
N ASP A 145 -4.50 1.65 11.71
CA ASP A 145 -5.35 0.58 11.23
C ASP A 145 -6.82 1.01 11.17
N HIS A 146 -7.44 0.73 10.04
CA HIS A 146 -8.85 0.95 9.78
C HIS A 146 -9.64 -0.34 10.05
N VAL A 147 -9.77 -0.70 11.32
CA VAL A 147 -10.51 -1.88 11.78
C VAL A 147 -11.69 -1.49 12.68
N ILE A 148 -12.78 -2.24 12.59
CA ILE A 148 -13.93 -2.17 13.50
C ILE A 148 -14.04 -3.53 14.20
N SER A 149 -14.26 -3.50 15.51
CA SER A 149 -14.53 -4.70 16.30
C SER A 149 -16.03 -4.83 16.53
N GLU A 150 -16.63 -5.91 16.04
CA GLU A 150 -18.04 -6.23 16.25
C GLU A 150 -18.19 -7.70 16.66
N GLY A 151 -18.87 -7.95 17.78
CA GLY A 151 -19.11 -9.32 18.27
C GLY A 151 -17.82 -10.12 18.57
N GLY A 152 -16.72 -9.43 18.91
CA GLY A 152 -15.41 -10.06 19.16
C GLY A 152 -14.65 -10.48 17.90
N ARG A 153 -15.08 -10.02 16.71
CA ARG A 153 -14.38 -10.18 15.44
C ARG A 153 -13.97 -8.82 14.89
N GLU A 154 -12.80 -8.77 14.29
CA GLU A 154 -12.30 -7.55 13.63
C GLU A 154 -12.60 -7.62 12.13
N PHE A 155 -13.04 -6.49 11.60
CA PHE A 155 -13.35 -6.30 10.19
C PHE A 155 -12.67 -5.04 9.68
N LEU A 156 -12.24 -5.04 8.41
CA LEU A 156 -11.73 -3.83 7.78
C LEU A 156 -12.85 -2.81 7.63
N ALA A 157 -12.64 -1.63 8.23
CA ALA A 157 -13.50 -0.46 8.10
C ALA A 157 -13.31 0.26 6.76
N ARG A 158 -12.11 0.15 6.18
CA ARG A 158 -11.75 0.74 4.89
C ARG A 158 -10.92 -0.26 4.11
N ALA A 159 -11.37 -0.58 2.90
CA ALA A 159 -10.65 -1.44 1.98
C ALA A 159 -10.95 -1.02 0.54
N LEU A 160 -10.01 -1.29 -0.36
CA LEU A 160 -10.19 -1.03 -1.77
C LEU A 160 -11.21 -2.03 -2.34
N GLY A 161 -12.22 -1.51 -3.03
CA GLY A 161 -13.33 -2.29 -3.59
C GLY A 161 -14.54 -2.45 -2.66
N ALA A 162 -14.44 -2.03 -1.39
CA ALA A 162 -15.52 -2.15 -0.40
C ALA A 162 -16.68 -1.19 -0.69
N ASP A 163 -16.35 0.07 -0.97
CA ASP A 163 -17.31 1.14 -1.22
C ASP A 163 -17.03 1.83 -2.56
N SER A 164 -18.05 2.50 -3.09
CA SER A 164 -17.93 3.31 -4.31
C SER A 164 -16.92 4.46 -4.19
N HIS A 165 -16.69 4.95 -2.96
CA HIS A 165 -15.70 5.97 -2.66
C HIS A 165 -14.69 5.43 -1.63
N LEU A 166 -13.40 5.55 -1.95
CA LEU A 166 -12.33 5.13 -1.06
C LEU A 166 -11.84 6.31 -0.23
N GLU A 167 -11.99 6.21 1.09
CA GLU A 167 -11.32 7.12 2.03
C GLU A 167 -9.87 6.70 2.22
N VAL A 168 -8.94 7.61 1.94
CA VAL A 168 -7.50 7.36 1.97
C VAL A 168 -6.82 8.29 2.94
N ASP A 169 -6.13 7.71 3.92
CA ASP A 169 -5.26 8.45 4.82
C ASP A 169 -3.99 8.86 4.08
N TYR A 170 -3.55 10.09 4.31
CA TYR A 170 -2.39 10.67 3.64
C TYR A 170 -1.46 11.38 4.62
N ALA A 171 -0.18 11.04 4.57
CA ALA A 171 0.86 11.68 5.37
C ALA A 171 2.11 12.01 4.52
N LYS A 172 2.91 12.95 5.03
CA LYS A 172 4.24 13.26 4.50
C LYS A 172 5.29 13.20 5.58
N ARG A 173 6.50 12.81 5.22
CA ARG A 173 7.72 12.90 6.05
C ARG A 173 8.90 13.33 5.21
N GLU A 174 9.80 14.12 5.78
CA GLU A 174 11.10 14.39 5.17
C GLU A 174 12.04 13.22 5.47
N LEU A 175 12.82 12.82 4.48
CA LEU A 175 13.75 11.71 4.53
C LEU A 175 15.19 12.20 4.63
N GLU A 176 15.97 11.46 5.41
CA GLU A 176 17.42 11.62 5.54
C GLU A 176 18.15 10.37 5.04
N VAL A 177 19.43 10.51 4.70
CA VAL A 177 20.27 9.36 4.33
C VAL A 177 20.35 8.40 5.52
N GLY A 178 20.03 7.13 5.27
CA GLY A 178 20.01 6.09 6.30
C GLY A 178 18.62 5.78 6.85
N ASP A 179 17.61 6.60 6.53
CA ASP A 179 16.22 6.28 6.83
C ASP A 179 15.79 4.99 6.12
N ARG A 180 14.98 4.17 6.82
CA ARG A 180 14.39 2.96 6.27
C ARG A 180 12.87 3.05 6.36
N ILE A 181 12.21 2.74 5.26
CA ILE A 181 10.75 2.64 5.20
C ILE A 181 10.38 1.17 5.07
N LEU A 182 9.54 0.70 5.98
CA LEU A 182 9.09 -0.69 6.02
C LEU A 182 7.58 -0.75 5.82
N LEU A 183 7.13 -1.62 4.93
CA LEU A 183 5.72 -1.87 4.66
C LEU A 183 5.41 -3.31 5.12
N THR A 184 4.33 -3.51 5.88
CA THR A 184 3.97 -4.82 6.46
C THR A 184 2.47 -5.08 6.39
N THR A 185 2.08 -6.31 6.10
CA THR A 185 0.71 -6.82 6.35
C THR A 185 0.56 -7.27 7.82
N ASP A 186 -0.68 -7.54 8.24
CA ASP A 186 -1.01 -7.97 9.61
C ASP A 186 -0.30 -9.28 10.01
N GLY A 187 -0.02 -10.15 9.05
CA GLY A 187 0.75 -11.38 9.24
C GLY A 187 2.15 -11.15 9.80
N VAL A 188 2.72 -9.95 9.66
CA VAL A 188 4.01 -9.58 10.27
C VAL A 188 3.80 -8.92 11.63
N HIS A 189 3.04 -7.82 11.68
CA HIS A 189 2.95 -6.99 12.89
C HIS A 189 1.90 -7.46 13.90
N GLY A 190 1.11 -8.48 13.55
CA GLY A 190 0.31 -9.26 14.50
C GLY A 190 1.13 -10.32 15.24
N VAL A 191 2.32 -10.70 14.73
CA VAL A 191 3.20 -11.71 15.34
C VAL A 191 4.46 -11.08 15.94
N LEU A 192 4.99 -10.04 15.32
CA LEU A 192 6.18 -9.33 15.75
C LEU A 192 5.80 -8.00 16.40
N ASP A 193 6.24 -7.79 17.64
CA ASP A 193 6.16 -6.49 18.27
C ASP A 193 7.11 -5.48 17.60
N SER A 194 6.90 -4.19 17.87
CA SER A 194 7.72 -3.11 17.30
C SER A 194 9.20 -3.21 17.66
N ARG A 195 9.56 -3.85 18.78
CA ARG A 195 10.96 -4.03 19.18
C ARG A 195 11.65 -5.03 18.26
N ARG A 196 10.98 -6.13 17.91
CA ARG A 196 11.47 -7.14 16.97
C ARG A 196 11.48 -6.63 15.54
N ILE A 197 10.48 -5.84 15.13
CA ILE A 197 10.45 -5.21 13.80
C ILE A 197 11.63 -4.26 13.59
N ARG A 198 12.10 -3.59 14.65
CA ARG A 198 13.23 -2.65 14.57
C ARG A 198 14.60 -3.34 14.38
N GLN A 199 14.74 -4.59 14.82
CA GLN A 199 16.01 -5.34 14.81
C GLN A 199 16.38 -5.79 13.39
#